data_AF-A0A914X5B5-F1
#
_entry.id   AF-A0A914X5B5-F1
#
_cell.length_a   1.000
_cell.length_b   1.000
_cell.length_c   1.000
_cell.angle_alpha   90.00
_cell.angle_beta   90.00
_cell.angle_gamma   90.00
#
_symmetry.space_group_name_H-M   'P 1'
#
loop_
_entity.id
_entity.type
_entity.pdbx_description
1 polymer ?
#
loop_
_entity_poly.entity_id
_entity_poly.type
_entity_poly.pdbx_seq_one_letter_code
_entity_poly.pdbx_strand_id
1 'polypeptide(L)'
;MIGKCSIAFAVAVAVLIDVPFASAQATCQNPGQMGPCMQAFFANLGFAGQNNGFPYNNTVFVSTLHDYVMQNDIAGWNNLQKWMNTLISCAGGQSAFEACGDWHILMTQFHLSQQEAMEYESQFRVLEYETGPAFPVITHNWFCMKQVDQTEGQVVQMCRQHFDDEQHQNPNMTC
;
A
#
# COMPACT_ATOMS: atom_id res chain seq x y z
N MET A 1 25.92 23.42 -5.58
CA MET A 1 24.82 23.76 -6.51
C MET A 1 23.64 22.87 -6.15
N ILE A 2 22.67 23.38 -5.40
CA ILE A 2 21.48 22.62 -4.97
C ILE A 2 20.46 22.81 -6.10
N GLY A 3 20.31 21.80 -6.94
CA GLY A 3 19.25 21.77 -7.95
C GLY A 3 17.91 21.73 -7.24
N LYS A 4 17.09 22.75 -7.43
CA LYS A 4 15.74 22.80 -6.90
C LYS A 4 14.92 21.69 -7.59
N CYS A 5 14.55 20.61 -6.88
CA CYS A 5 13.44 19.75 -7.29
C CYS A 5 12.17 20.62 -7.21
N SER A 6 11.87 21.38 -8.26
CA SER A 6 10.59 22.09 -8.37
C SER A 6 9.52 21.06 -8.71
N ILE A 7 8.91 20.47 -7.67
CA ILE A 7 7.72 19.63 -7.83
C ILE A 7 6.54 20.59 -7.94
N ALA A 8 6.06 20.82 -9.16
CA ALA A 8 4.76 21.43 -9.36
C ALA A 8 3.69 20.39 -9.04
N PHE A 9 3.25 20.33 -7.79
CA PHE A 9 2.06 19.60 -7.40
C PHE A 9 0.83 20.32 -7.96
N ALA A 10 0.40 19.90 -9.15
CA ALA A 10 -0.95 20.19 -9.61
C ALA A 10 -1.89 19.31 -8.75
N VAL A 11 -2.46 19.91 -7.70
CA VAL A 11 -3.56 19.30 -6.95
C VAL A 11 -4.75 19.20 -7.91
N ALA A 12 -4.87 18.07 -8.60
CA ALA A 12 -6.09 17.71 -9.30
C ALA A 12 -7.12 17.39 -8.23
N VAL A 13 -7.93 18.39 -7.87
CA VAL A 13 -9.15 18.22 -7.08
C VAL A 13 -10.02 17.22 -7.85
N ALA A 14 -10.09 15.99 -7.34
CA ALA A 14 -10.94 14.95 -7.88
C ALA A 14 -12.39 15.45 -7.80
N VAL A 15 -12.98 15.68 -8.97
CA VAL A 15 -14.43 15.83 -9.10
C VAL A 15 -15.02 14.48 -8.70
N LEU A 16 -15.67 14.46 -7.54
CA LEU A 16 -16.52 13.35 -7.09
C LEU A 16 -17.68 13.22 -8.06
N ILE A 17 -17.50 12.42 -9.10
CA ILE A 17 -18.59 11.92 -9.93
C ILE A 17 -19.18 10.75 -9.16
N ASP A 18 -20.42 10.89 -8.69
CA ASP A 18 -21.26 9.79 -8.21
C ASP A 18 -21.45 8.79 -9.36
N VAL A 19 -20.50 7.86 -9.49
CA VAL A 19 -20.67 6.68 -10.33
C VAL A 19 -21.55 5.72 -9.53
N PRO A 20 -22.74 5.34 -10.01
CA PRO A 20 -23.52 4.33 -9.34
C PRO A 20 -22.69 3.04 -9.29
N PHE A 21 -22.24 2.67 -8.10
CA PHE A 21 -21.66 1.35 -7.81
C PHE A 21 -22.77 0.31 -7.93
N ALA A 22 -23.18 0.00 -9.16
CA ALA A 22 -23.74 -1.30 -9.46
C ALA A 22 -22.59 -2.28 -9.31
N SER A 23 -22.35 -2.77 -8.09
CA SER A 23 -21.47 -3.90 -7.84
C SER A 23 -22.13 -5.12 -8.48
N ALA A 24 -21.94 -5.30 -9.79
CA ALA A 24 -21.94 -6.64 -10.33
C ALA A 24 -20.89 -7.37 -9.49
N GLN A 25 -21.32 -8.18 -8.53
CA GLN A 25 -20.43 -8.96 -7.69
C GLN A 25 -19.60 -9.82 -8.64
N ALA A 26 -18.38 -9.37 -8.90
CA ALA A 26 -17.48 -10.07 -9.78
C ALA A 26 -17.18 -11.39 -9.09
N THR A 27 -17.66 -12.49 -9.68
CA THR A 27 -17.48 -13.80 -9.08
C THR A 27 -16.01 -14.16 -9.24
N CYS A 28 -15.28 -14.26 -8.13
CA CYS A 28 -13.91 -14.78 -8.15
C CYS A 28 -13.94 -16.20 -8.76
N GLN A 29 -13.39 -16.35 -9.96
CA GLN A 29 -13.48 -17.62 -10.69
C GLN A 29 -12.55 -18.70 -10.13
N ASN A 30 -11.46 -18.29 -9.45
CA ASN A 30 -10.44 -19.21 -8.91
C ASN A 30 -10.02 -18.84 -7.47
N PRO A 31 -10.94 -18.84 -6.48
CA PRO A 31 -10.61 -18.42 -5.11
C PRO A 31 -9.53 -19.30 -4.47
N GLY A 32 -9.49 -20.58 -4.82
CA GLY A 32 -8.46 -21.51 -4.33
C GLY A 32 -7.05 -21.23 -4.86
N GLN A 33 -6.89 -20.52 -5.98
CA GLN A 33 -5.57 -20.11 -6.49
C GLN A 33 -5.10 -18.80 -5.85
N MET A 34 -6.02 -17.89 -5.56
CA MET A 34 -5.69 -16.57 -5.02
C MET A 34 -4.93 -16.65 -3.68
N GLY A 35 -5.29 -17.57 -2.77
CA GLY A 35 -4.58 -17.76 -1.50
C GLY A 35 -3.09 -18.11 -1.67
N PRO A 36 -2.74 -19.18 -2.39
CA PRO A 36 -1.36 -19.51 -2.73
C PRO A 36 -0.62 -18.37 -3.46
N CYS A 37 -1.28 -17.65 -4.37
CA CYS A 37 -0.68 -16.51 -5.07
C CYS A 37 -0.34 -15.36 -4.10
N MET A 38 -1.26 -15.03 -3.20
CA MET A 38 -1.07 -14.03 -2.15
C MET A 38 0.06 -14.44 -1.20
N GLN A 39 0.06 -15.70 -0.76
CA GLN A 39 1.10 -16.23 0.10
C GLN A 39 2.49 -16.11 -0.56
N ALA A 40 2.60 -16.39 -1.85
CA ALA A 40 3.84 -16.22 -2.59
C ALA A 40 4.26 -14.75 -2.69
N PHE A 41 3.31 -13.83 -2.89
CA PHE A 41 3.59 -12.40 -2.88
C PHE A 41 4.15 -11.94 -1.53
N PHE A 42 3.49 -12.28 -0.42
CA PHE A 42 3.92 -11.89 0.92
C PHE A 42 5.24 -12.54 1.35
N ALA A 43 5.52 -13.76 0.87
CA ALA A 43 6.80 -14.42 1.11
C ALA A 43 7.99 -13.63 0.57
N ASN A 44 7.83 -12.88 -0.53
CA ASN A 44 8.88 -11.99 -1.05
C ASN A 44 9.26 -10.87 -0.08
N LEU A 45 8.31 -10.44 0.77
CA LEU A 45 8.51 -9.44 1.82
C LEU A 45 8.91 -10.08 3.16
N GLY A 46 9.17 -11.38 3.20
CA GLY A 46 9.59 -12.09 4.41
C GLY A 46 8.45 -12.46 5.36
N PHE A 47 7.20 -12.29 4.95
CA PHE A 47 6.07 -12.78 5.72
C PHE A 47 5.90 -14.29 5.53
N ALA A 48 5.94 -15.03 6.62
CA ALA A 48 5.40 -16.39 6.65
C ALA A 48 3.88 -16.28 6.66
N GLY A 49 3.22 -16.63 5.55
CA GLY A 49 1.76 -16.53 5.43
C GLY A 49 1.03 -17.18 6.60
N GLN A 50 0.12 -16.43 7.22
CA GLN A 50 -0.88 -16.93 8.18
C GLN A 50 -2.27 -16.74 7.57
N ASN A 51 -3.35 -17.21 8.21
CA ASN A 51 -4.75 -17.05 7.76
C ASN A 51 -4.96 -17.11 6.23
N ASN A 52 -4.81 -18.29 5.63
CA ASN A 52 -5.02 -18.49 4.18
C ASN A 52 -4.14 -17.63 3.26
N GLY A 53 -2.97 -17.20 3.76
CA GLY A 53 -1.98 -16.49 2.97
C GLY A 53 -1.97 -14.98 3.16
N PHE A 54 -2.53 -14.43 4.25
CA PHE A 54 -2.47 -13.01 4.59
C PHE A 54 -1.74 -12.75 5.92
N PRO A 55 -0.96 -11.67 6.05
CA PRO A 55 -0.46 -11.23 7.35
C PRO A 55 -1.61 -10.83 8.30
N TYR A 56 -1.42 -10.99 9.61
CA TYR A 56 -2.42 -10.59 10.62
C TYR A 56 -2.58 -9.07 10.79
N ASN A 57 -1.67 -8.29 10.21
CA ASN A 57 -1.57 -6.87 10.49
C ASN A 57 -1.22 -6.12 9.21
N ASN A 58 -2.23 -5.45 8.64
CA ASN A 58 -2.07 -4.63 7.45
C ASN A 58 -1.06 -3.50 7.68
N THR A 59 -1.04 -2.88 8.86
CA THR A 59 -0.07 -1.83 9.21
C THR A 59 1.37 -2.35 9.10
N VAL A 60 1.65 -3.55 9.61
CA VAL A 60 2.97 -4.19 9.49
C VAL A 60 3.30 -4.51 8.05
N PHE A 61 2.32 -4.94 7.25
CA PHE A 61 2.50 -5.15 5.83
C PHE A 61 2.90 -3.86 5.10
N VAL A 62 2.16 -2.77 5.32
CA VAL A 62 2.44 -1.46 4.71
C VAL A 62 3.80 -0.93 5.14
N SER A 63 4.14 -0.99 6.43
CA SER A 63 5.44 -0.54 6.92
C SER A 63 6.59 -1.36 6.35
N THR A 64 6.43 -2.69 6.24
CA THR A 64 7.45 -3.58 5.66
C THR A 64 7.66 -3.31 4.18
N LEU A 65 6.58 -3.03 3.44
CA LEU A 65 6.66 -2.66 2.04
C LEU A 65 7.38 -1.32 1.86
N HIS A 66 7.02 -0.32 2.66
CA HIS A 66 7.70 0.98 2.67
C HIS A 66 9.19 0.83 3.00
N ASP A 67 9.54 0.11 4.08
CA ASP A 67 10.92 -0.14 4.48
C ASP A 67 11.71 -0.86 3.38
N TYR A 68 11.10 -1.86 2.74
CA TYR A 68 11.70 -2.58 1.63
C TYR A 68 12.08 -1.63 0.49
N VAL A 69 11.17 -0.76 0.07
CA VAL A 69 11.43 0.22 -1.00
C VAL A 69 12.48 1.25 -0.56
N MET A 70 12.42 1.73 0.69
CA MET A 70 13.38 2.70 1.21
C MET A 70 14.82 2.16 1.29
N GLN A 71 14.97 0.87 1.59
CA GLN A 71 16.26 0.18 1.68
C GLN A 71 16.81 -0.21 0.30
N ASN A 72 15.95 -0.50 -0.67
CA ASN A 72 16.34 -1.01 -2.00
C ASN A 72 16.20 0.04 -3.13
N ASP A 73 15.73 1.25 -2.83
CA ASP A 73 15.52 2.34 -3.78
C ASP A 73 14.69 1.91 -5.00
N ILE A 74 15.05 2.39 -6.19
CA ILE A 74 14.40 2.06 -7.46
C ILE A 74 14.40 0.53 -7.71
N ALA A 75 15.39 -0.20 -7.20
CA ALA A 75 15.39 -1.66 -7.30
C ALA A 75 14.25 -2.29 -6.48
N GLY A 76 13.90 -1.70 -5.34
CA GLY A 76 12.72 -2.09 -4.55
C GLY A 76 11.43 -1.94 -5.35
N TRP A 77 11.22 -0.78 -5.98
CA TRP A 77 10.07 -0.56 -6.87
C TRP A 77 10.01 -1.54 -8.04
N ASN A 78 11.14 -1.79 -8.72
CA ASN A 78 11.22 -2.77 -9.80
C ASN A 78 10.84 -4.19 -9.34
N ASN A 79 11.21 -4.57 -8.12
CA ASN A 79 10.87 -5.87 -7.57
C ASN A 79 9.39 -5.95 -7.19
N LEU A 80 8.84 -4.91 -6.54
CA LEU A 80 7.41 -4.82 -6.26
C LEU A 80 6.58 -4.96 -7.54
N GLN A 81 6.96 -4.26 -8.62
CA GLN A 81 6.28 -4.39 -9.90
C GLN A 81 6.32 -5.82 -10.46
N LYS A 82 7.47 -6.50 -10.38
CA LYS A 82 7.58 -7.91 -10.82
C LYS A 82 6.71 -8.83 -9.96
N TRP A 83 6.66 -8.62 -8.65
CA TRP A 83 5.86 -9.44 -7.74
C TRP A 83 4.37 -9.20 -7.95
N MET A 84 3.94 -7.95 -8.16
CA MET A 84 2.56 -7.62 -8.52
C MET A 84 2.15 -8.25 -9.84
N ASN A 85 2.98 -8.16 -10.88
CA ASN A 85 2.71 -8.82 -12.16
C ASN A 85 2.60 -10.34 -12.01
N THR A 86 3.43 -10.93 -11.15
CA THR A 86 3.39 -12.38 -10.85
C THR A 86 2.12 -12.75 -10.10
N LEU A 87 1.69 -11.94 -9.12
CA LEU A 87 0.45 -12.11 -8.38
C LEU A 87 -0.76 -12.04 -9.32
N ILE A 88 -0.85 -11.00 -10.14
CA ILE A 88 -1.93 -10.82 -11.13
C ILE A 88 -1.97 -11.98 -12.11
N SER A 89 -0.82 -12.39 -12.65
CA SER A 89 -0.75 -13.54 -13.55
C SER A 89 -1.16 -14.85 -12.87
N CYS A 90 -0.74 -15.05 -11.61
CA CYS A 90 -1.08 -16.23 -10.82
C CYS A 90 -2.58 -16.31 -10.51
N ALA A 91 -3.22 -15.17 -10.27
CA ALA A 91 -4.67 -15.07 -10.06
C ALA A 91 -5.52 -15.34 -11.31
N GLY A 92 -4.90 -15.43 -12.50
CA GLY A 92 -5.59 -15.61 -13.78
C GLY A 92 -5.74 -14.33 -14.60
N GLY A 93 -4.95 -13.30 -14.30
CA GLY A 93 -4.96 -12.00 -14.99
C GLY A 93 -5.70 -10.91 -14.22
N GLN A 94 -5.70 -9.70 -14.79
CA GLN A 94 -6.16 -8.48 -14.14
C GLN A 94 -7.61 -8.56 -13.63
N SER A 95 -8.55 -8.98 -14.49
CA SER A 95 -9.96 -9.07 -14.11
C SER A 95 -10.23 -10.11 -13.01
N ALA A 96 -9.46 -11.21 -12.99
CA ALA A 96 -9.58 -12.22 -11.96
C ALA A 96 -8.98 -11.71 -10.63
N PHE A 97 -7.86 -10.99 -10.69
CA PHE A 97 -7.27 -10.34 -9.53
C PHE A 97 -8.23 -9.32 -8.90
N GLU A 98 -8.83 -8.43 -9.70
CA GLU A 98 -9.83 -7.46 -9.22
C GLU A 98 -11.04 -8.15 -8.58
N ALA A 99 -11.59 -9.17 -9.25
CA ALA A 99 -12.74 -9.91 -8.73
C ALA A 99 -12.43 -10.66 -7.43
N CYS A 100 -11.23 -11.23 -7.32
CA CYS A 100 -10.81 -11.99 -6.14
C CYS A 100 -10.23 -11.13 -5.01
N GLY A 101 -9.81 -9.90 -5.32
CA GLY A 101 -9.29 -8.91 -4.38
C GLY A 101 -10.37 -8.03 -3.75
N ASP A 102 -11.63 -8.16 -4.19
CA ASP A 102 -12.79 -7.48 -3.59
C ASP A 102 -12.94 -7.85 -2.10
N TRP A 103 -13.18 -6.85 -1.25
CA TRP A 103 -13.29 -7.05 0.20
C TRP A 103 -14.32 -8.12 0.60
N HIS A 104 -15.42 -8.28 -0.14
CA HIS A 104 -16.44 -9.28 0.18
C HIS A 104 -15.92 -10.70 -0.07
N ILE A 105 -15.13 -10.89 -1.13
CA ILE A 105 -14.45 -12.16 -1.41
C ILE A 105 -13.37 -12.43 -0.36
N LEU A 106 -12.58 -11.41 0.00
CA LEU A 106 -11.56 -11.51 1.05
C LEU A 106 -12.17 -11.92 2.40
N MET A 107 -13.31 -11.35 2.79
CA MET A 107 -14.03 -11.76 3.99
C MET A 107 -14.53 -13.20 3.90
N THR A 108 -15.24 -13.55 2.82
CA THR A 108 -15.99 -14.81 2.75
C THR A 108 -15.10 -16.01 2.46
N GLN A 109 -14.07 -15.85 1.62
CA GLN A 109 -13.19 -16.93 1.18
C GLN A 109 -11.88 -17.00 1.98
N PHE A 110 -11.38 -15.87 2.46
CA PHE A 110 -10.12 -15.81 3.21
C PHE A 110 -10.31 -15.61 4.72
N HIS A 111 -11.55 -15.45 5.18
CA HIS A 111 -11.93 -15.31 6.58
C HIS A 111 -11.29 -14.10 7.28
N LEU A 112 -11.02 -13.05 6.51
CA LEU A 112 -10.61 -11.76 7.07
C LEU A 112 -11.80 -11.08 7.74
N SER A 113 -11.54 -10.29 8.78
CA SER A 113 -12.54 -9.36 9.28
C SER A 113 -12.87 -8.33 8.20
N GLN A 114 -14.04 -7.69 8.31
CA GLN A 114 -14.45 -6.66 7.35
C GLN A 114 -13.42 -5.53 7.23
N GLN A 115 -12.89 -5.09 8.37
CA GLN A 115 -11.88 -4.04 8.41
C GLN A 115 -10.60 -4.48 7.68
N GLU A 116 -10.05 -5.65 8.01
CA GLU A 116 -8.83 -6.16 7.36
C GLU A 116 -9.03 -6.34 5.85
N ALA A 117 -10.19 -6.87 5.42
CA ALA A 117 -10.51 -7.07 4.02
C ALA A 117 -10.52 -5.74 3.24
N MET A 118 -11.15 -4.69 3.78
CA MET A 118 -11.17 -3.37 3.16
C MET A 118 -9.77 -2.73 3.13
N GLU A 119 -8.98 -2.90 4.20
CA GLU A 119 -7.61 -2.41 4.26
C GLU A 119 -6.75 -3.11 3.19
N TYR A 120 -6.82 -4.44 3.07
CA TYR A 120 -6.07 -5.18 2.05
C TYR A 120 -6.51 -4.83 0.63
N GLU A 121 -7.81 -4.75 0.34
CA GLU A 121 -8.29 -4.31 -0.97
C GLU A 121 -7.73 -2.93 -1.32
N SER A 122 -7.80 -1.97 -0.38
CA SER A 122 -7.28 -0.63 -0.60
C SER A 122 -5.77 -0.64 -0.89
N GLN A 123 -4.99 -1.42 -0.13
CA GLN A 123 -3.55 -1.52 -0.36
C GLN A 123 -3.23 -2.14 -1.72
N PHE A 124 -3.95 -3.18 -2.14
CA PHE A 124 -3.72 -3.80 -3.45
C PHE A 124 -4.07 -2.85 -4.60
N ARG A 125 -5.14 -2.05 -4.49
CA ARG A 125 -5.47 -1.04 -5.49
C ARG A 125 -4.39 0.04 -5.60
N VAL A 126 -3.84 0.48 -4.46
CA VAL A 126 -2.71 1.43 -4.45
C VAL A 126 -1.49 0.80 -5.13
N LEU A 127 -1.08 -0.39 -4.72
CA LEU A 127 0.09 -1.08 -5.29
C LEU A 127 -0.06 -1.36 -6.78
N GLU A 128 -1.25 -1.75 -7.23
CA GLU A 128 -1.53 -1.96 -8.65
C GLU A 128 -1.34 -0.66 -9.43
N TYR A 129 -1.87 0.46 -8.92
CA TYR A 129 -1.70 1.77 -9.56
C TYR A 129 -0.22 2.21 -9.58
N GLU A 130 0.47 2.09 -8.44
CA GLU A 130 1.87 2.47 -8.26
C GLU A 130 2.83 1.63 -9.11
N THR A 131 2.55 0.33 -9.26
CA THR A 131 3.36 -0.58 -10.07
C THR A 131 2.94 -0.66 -11.54
N GLY A 132 1.78 -0.10 -11.88
CA GLY A 132 1.27 0.00 -13.24
C GLY A 132 1.39 1.42 -13.81
N PRO A 133 0.26 2.15 -14.01
CA PRO A 133 0.27 3.46 -14.67
C PRO A 133 1.19 4.51 -14.03
N ALA A 134 1.32 4.53 -12.70
CA ALA A 134 2.13 5.53 -12.01
C ALA A 134 3.62 5.16 -11.91
N PHE A 135 4.00 3.93 -12.26
CA PHE A 135 5.36 3.43 -12.10
C PHE A 135 6.44 4.30 -12.76
N PRO A 136 6.27 4.81 -14.00
CA PRO A 136 7.28 5.68 -14.62
C PRO A 136 7.44 7.00 -13.86
N VAL A 137 6.35 7.53 -13.29
CA VAL A 137 6.37 8.79 -12.54
C VAL A 137 7.05 8.60 -11.19
N ILE A 138 6.69 7.54 -10.46
CA ILE A 138 7.27 7.19 -9.16
C ILE A 138 8.76 6.97 -9.30
N THR A 139 9.19 6.12 -10.25
CA THR A 139 10.61 5.79 -10.43
C THR A 139 11.44 6.98 -10.92
N HIS A 140 10.87 7.85 -11.77
CA HIS A 140 11.55 9.07 -12.21
C HIS A 140 11.74 10.09 -11.07
N ASN A 141 10.78 10.19 -10.15
CA ASN A 141 10.78 11.18 -9.07
C ASN A 141 11.20 10.61 -7.70
N TRP A 142 11.56 9.33 -7.63
CA TRP A 142 11.79 8.60 -6.38
C TRP A 142 12.75 9.33 -5.43
N PHE A 143 13.87 9.84 -5.94
CA PHE A 143 14.84 10.53 -5.10
C PHE A 143 14.32 11.86 -4.53
N CYS A 144 13.46 12.59 -5.25
CA CYS A 144 12.82 13.78 -4.69
C CYS A 144 11.74 13.37 -3.66
N MET A 145 10.94 12.32 -3.93
CA MET A 145 9.92 11.82 -2.99
C MET A 145 10.53 11.31 -1.68
N LYS A 146 11.58 10.49 -1.76
CA LYS A 146 12.33 9.97 -0.61
C LYS A 146 12.86 11.08 0.29
N GLN A 147 13.29 12.20 -0.29
CA GLN A 147 13.76 13.37 0.47
C GLN A 147 12.62 14.11 1.17
N VAL A 148 11.44 14.20 0.56
CA VAL A 148 10.25 14.75 1.20
C VAL A 148 9.87 13.89 2.40
N ASP A 149 9.78 12.56 2.25
CA ASP A 149 9.46 11.66 3.37
C ASP A 149 10.49 11.76 4.51
N GLN A 150 11.77 11.89 4.20
CA GLN A 150 12.81 12.11 5.21
C GLN A 150 12.66 13.46 5.91
N THR A 151 12.32 14.51 5.17
CA THR A 151 12.17 15.87 5.69
C THR A 151 10.90 16.00 6.54
N GLU A 152 9.78 15.47 6.06
CA GLU A 152 8.52 15.41 6.81
C GLU A 152 8.64 14.49 8.02
N GLY A 153 9.34 13.36 7.90
CA GLY A 153 9.67 12.49 9.02
C GLY A 153 10.48 13.22 10.10
N GLN A 154 11.46 14.04 9.71
CA GLN A 154 12.19 14.90 10.64
C GLN A 154 11.29 15.96 11.28
N VAL A 155 10.39 16.60 10.50
CA VAL A 155 9.44 17.58 11.02
C VAL A 155 8.46 16.95 12.01
N VAL A 156 7.93 15.77 11.72
CA VAL A 156 7.05 15.02 12.63
C VAL A 156 7.79 14.60 13.89
N GLN A 157 9.05 14.16 13.79
CA GLN A 157 9.88 13.85 14.96
C GLN A 157 10.17 15.09 15.80
N MET A 158 10.48 16.23 15.18
CA MET A 158 10.64 17.50 15.89
C MET A 158 9.35 17.93 16.58
N CYS A 159 8.19 17.79 15.92
CA CYS A 159 6.90 18.08 16.53
C CYS A 159 6.60 17.16 17.73
N ARG A 160 6.94 15.86 17.64
CA ARG A 160 6.81 14.93 18.78
C ARG A 160 7.71 15.31 19.95
N GLN A 161 8.98 15.61 19.68
CA GLN A 161 9.92 16.07 20.72
C GLN A 161 9.44 17.36 21.40
N HIS A 162 8.91 18.31 20.63
CA HIS A 162 8.39 19.55 21.19
C HIS A 162 7.16 19.30 22.08
N PHE A 163 6.24 18.43 21.65
CA PHE A 163 5.11 18.01 22.48
C PHE A 163 5.53 17.27 23.75
N ASP A 164 6.51 16.37 23.66
CA ASP A 164 7.02 15.62 24.81
C ASP A 164 7.73 16.55 25.82
N ASP A 165 8.50 17.53 25.33
CA ASP A 165 9.15 18.55 26.16
C ASP A 165 8.12 19.47 26.83
N GLU A 166 7.05 19.86 26.13
CA GLU A 166 5.95 20.67 26.68
C GLU A 166 5.14 19.90 27.75
N GLN A 167 4.89 18.61 27.56
CA GLN A 167 4.26 17.77 28.59
C GLN A 167 5.13 17.61 29.84
N HIS A 168 6.46 17.59 29.70
CA HIS A 168 7.39 17.54 30.84
C HIS A 168 7.53 18.90 31.54
N GLN A 169 7.22 20.01 30.87
CA GLN A 169 7.24 21.36 31.46
C GLN A 169 5.89 21.79 32.04
N ASN A 170 4.77 21.20 31.65
CA ASN A 170 3.46 21.47 32.24
C ASN A 170 2.58 20.22 32.35
N PRO A 171 2.67 19.46 33.47
CA PRO A 171 1.92 18.21 33.65
C PRO A 171 0.41 18.38 33.82
N ASN A 172 -0.12 19.63 33.76
CA ASN A 172 -1.53 19.94 33.96
C ASN A 172 -2.26 20.38 32.67
N MET A 173 -1.68 20.22 31.47
CA MET A 173 -2.46 20.31 30.23
C MET A 173 -3.23 19.00 30.00
N THR A 174 -4.40 18.88 30.62
CA THR A 174 -5.45 17.96 30.18
C THR A 174 -6.16 18.56 28.98
N CYS A 175 -6.25 17.79 27.88
CA CYS A 175 -7.07 18.09 26.72
C CYS A 175 -8.53 18.44 27.09
#